data_AF-A0A0W0FCE5-F1
#
_entry.id   AF-A0A0W0FCE5-F1
#
_cell.length_a   1.000
_cell.length_b   1.000
_cell.length_c   1.000
_cell.angle_alpha   90.00
_cell.angle_beta   90.00
_cell.angle_gamma   90.00
#
_symmetry.space_group_name_H-M   'P 1'
#
loop_
_entity.id
_entity.type
_entity.pdbx_description
1 polymer ?
#
loop_
_entity_poly.entity_id
_entity_poly.type
_entity_poly.pdbx_seq_one_letter_code
_entity_poly.pdbx_strand_id
1 'polypeptide(L)' 'MALANALYSTIFKRNSVYVATVFSAAFAFGISFDSGVTSFWDKWNAGKQWKDIRHKYIQGED' A
#
# COMPACT_ATOMS: atom_id res chain seq x y z
N MET A 1 -0.10 -26.80 -12.60
CA MET A 1 -0.32 -25.71 -11.62
C MET A 1 0.35 -26.03 -10.27
N ALA A 2 1.69 -26.02 -10.22
CA ALA A 2 2.42 -26.38 -9.00
C ALA A 2 2.28 -25.32 -7.89
N LEU A 3 2.39 -24.04 -8.25
CA LEU A 3 2.29 -22.92 -7.30
C LEU A 3 0.90 -22.82 -6.66
N ALA A 4 -0.16 -22.89 -7.45
CA ALA A 4 -1.53 -22.81 -6.93
C ALA A 4 -1.84 -23.97 -5.97
N ASN A 5 -1.38 -25.19 -6.30
CA ASN A 5 -1.53 -26.35 -5.41
C ASN A 5 -0.73 -26.18 -4.11
N ALA A 6 0.48 -25.61 -4.18
CA ALA A 6 1.28 -25.32 -3.01
C ALA A 6 0.62 -24.27 -2.11
N LEU A 7 0.12 -23.17 -2.68
CA LEU A 7 -0.60 -22.14 -1.93
C LEU A 7 -1.88 -22.71 -1.31
N TYR A 8 -2.64 -23.51 -2.05
CA TYR A 8 -3.84 -24.14 -1.53
C TYR A 8 -3.55 -25.03 -0.33
N SER A 9 -2.59 -25.94 -0.45
CA SER A 9 -2.27 -26.90 0.62
C SER A 9 -1.65 -26.24 1.86
N THR A 10 -0.91 -25.14 1.69
CA THR A 10 -0.20 -24.46 2.78
C THR A 10 -1.01 -23.37 3.47
N ILE A 11 -1.78 -22.59 2.72
CA ILE A 11 -2.44 -21.37 3.22
C ILE A 11 -3.96 -21.50 3.23
N PHE A 12 -4.55 -21.98 2.12
CA PHE A 12 -6.01 -21.89 1.91
C PHE A 12 -6.81 -23.13 2.35
N LYS A 13 -6.17 -24.27 2.61
CA LYS A 13 -6.87 -25.54 2.93
C LYS A 13 -7.44 -25.60 4.36
N ARG A 14 -6.80 -24.97 5.34
CA ARG A 14 -7.25 -24.98 6.75
C ARG A 14 -7.85 -23.63 7.11
N ASN A 15 -9.12 -23.61 7.53
CA ASN A 15 -9.85 -22.36 7.84
C ASN A 15 -9.12 -21.44 8.84
N SER A 16 -8.52 -22.01 9.89
CA SER A 16 -7.79 -21.22 10.89
C SER A 16 -6.55 -20.51 10.30
N VAL A 17 -5.85 -21.16 9.38
CA VAL A 17 -4.69 -20.57 8.67
C VAL A 17 -5.17 -19.59 7.61
N TYR A 18 -6.22 -19.94 6.88
CA TYR A 18 -6.82 -19.12 5.84
C TYR A 18 -7.22 -17.74 6.37
N VAL A 19 -8.08 -17.68 7.39
CA VAL A 19 -8.60 -16.41 7.93
C VAL A 19 -7.48 -15.56 8.50
N ALA A 20 -6.56 -16.15 9.28
CA ALA A 20 -5.41 -15.44 9.83
C ALA A 20 -4.50 -14.87 8.72
N THR A 21 -4.29 -15.63 7.65
CA THR A 21 -3.47 -15.18 6.52
C THR A 21 -4.14 -14.03 5.78
N VAL A 22 -5.45 -14.10 5.52
CA VAL A 22 -6.19 -13.03 4.86
C VAL A 22 -6.14 -11.73 5.67
N PHE A 23 -6.35 -11.79 6.99
CA PHE A 23 -6.28 -10.59 7.82
C PHE A 23 -4.87 -10.01 7.90
N SER A 24 -3.85 -10.85 8.05
CA SER A 24 -2.46 -10.40 8.07
C SER A 24 -2.07 -9.76 6.74
N ALA A 25 -2.46 -10.37 5.62
CA ALA A 25 -2.21 -9.85 4.29
C ALA A 25 -2.96 -8.54 4.05
N ALA A 26 -4.23 -8.44 4.45
CA ALA A 26 -5.02 -7.22 4.29
C ALA A 26 -4.41 -6.04 5.07
N PHE A 27 -3.93 -6.26 6.29
CA PHE A 27 -3.25 -5.24 7.08
C PHE A 27 -1.94 -4.78 6.42
N ALA A 28 -1.07 -5.73 6.07
CA ALA A 28 0.20 -5.41 5.42
C ALA A 28 0.01 -4.76 4.05
N PHE A 29 -0.97 -5.21 3.28
CA PHE A 29 -1.33 -4.64 1.99
C PHE A 29 -1.85 -3.22 2.14
N GLY A 30 -2.74 -2.95 3.11
CA GLY A 30 -3.28 -1.60 3.32
C GLY A 30 -2.18 -0.55 3.50
N ILE A 31 -1.19 -0.83 4.35
CA ILE A 31 -0.07 0.09 4.62
C ILE A 31 0.81 0.25 3.38
N SER A 32 1.22 -0.87 2.77
CA SER A 32 2.16 -0.84 1.65
C SER A 32 1.54 -0.27 0.38
N PHE A 33 0.28 -0.56 0.12
CA PHE A 33 -0.47 -0.05 -1.03
C PHE A 33 -0.71 1.45 -0.91
N ASP A 34 -1.18 1.93 0.25
CA ASP A 34 -1.39 3.37 0.48
C ASP A 34 -0.10 4.18 0.28
N SER A 35 0.99 3.75 0.91
CA SER A 35 2.29 4.41 0.79
C SER A 35 2.84 4.34 -0.65
N GLY A 36 2.71 3.18 -1.30
CA GLY A 36 3.20 2.96 -2.66
C GLY A 36 2.45 3.81 -3.69
N VAL A 37 1.12 3.82 -3.60
CA VAL A 37 0.26 4.59 -4.52
C VAL A 37 0.41 6.09 -4.28
N THR A 38 0.48 6.53 -3.01
CA THR A 38 0.76 7.94 -2.69
C THR A 38 2.11 8.36 -3.27
N SER A 39 3.16 7.57 -3.06
CA SER A 39 4.49 7.87 -3.62
C SER A 39 4.49 7.92 -5.14
N PHE A 40 3.74 7.04 -5.80
CA PHE A 40 3.58 7.06 -7.24
C PHE A 40 2.85 8.33 -7.71
N TRP A 41 1.72 8.65 -7.07
CA TRP A 41 0.92 9.84 -7.36
C TRP A 41 1.75 11.13 -7.19
N ASP A 42 2.54 11.18 -6.13
CA ASP A 42 3.38 12.32 -5.80
C ASP A 42 4.42 12.58 -6.87
N LYS A 43 5.07 11.52 -7.36
CA LYS A 43 6.05 11.61 -8.45
C LYS A 43 5.39 12.00 -9.77
N TRP A 44 4.22 11.43 -10.05
CA TRP A 44 3.50 11.72 -11.29
C TRP A 44 3.00 13.16 -11.36
N ASN A 45 2.60 13.74 -10.22
CA ASN A 45 2.05 15.08 -10.12
C ASN A 45 3.01 16.10 -9.51
N ALA A 46 4.31 15.79 -9.53
CA ALA A 46 5.35 16.64 -8.96
C ALA A 46 5.28 18.07 -9.54
N GLY A 47 5.39 19.07 -8.66
CA GLY A 47 5.34 20.48 -9.00
C GLY A 47 3.93 21.06 -9.18
N LYS A 48 2.89 20.23 -9.10
CA LYS A 48 1.48 20.66 -9.17
C LYS A 48 0.75 20.55 -7.83
N GLN A 49 1.24 19.72 -6.92
CA GLN A 49 0.57 19.48 -5.65
C GLN A 49 0.76 20.66 -4.71
N TRP A 50 -0.22 20.88 -3.83
CA TRP A 50 -0.12 21.94 -2.83
C TRP A 50 1.17 21.86 -2.02
N LYS A 51 1.56 20.68 -1.54
CA LYS A 51 2.84 20.48 -0.83
C LYS A 51 4.09 20.91 -1.62
N ASP A 52 4.02 20.89 -2.94
CA ASP A 52 5.14 21.29 -3.81
C ASP A 52 5.18 22.81 -4.01
N ILE A 53 4.02 23.48 -4.05
CA ILE A 53 3.90 24.92 -4.40
C ILE A 53 3.57 25.83 -3.21
N ARG A 54 3.23 25.26 -2.04
CA ARG A 54 2.79 25.98 -0.84
C ARG A 54 3.76 27.08 -0.42
N HIS A 55 5.06 26.82 -0.53
CA HIS A 55 6.13 27.77 -0.20
C HIS A 55 6.05 29.09 -1.00
N LYS A 56 5.34 29.12 -2.14
CA LYS A 56 5.18 30.34 -2.96
C LYS A 56 4.11 31.28 -2.43
N TYR A 57 3.22 30.81 -1.56
CA TYR A 57 1.98 31.50 -1.21
C TYR A 57 1.83 31.80 0.28
N ILE A 58 2.63 31.15 1.12
CA ILE A 58 2.61 31.40 2.56
C ILE A 58 3.85 32.22 2.91
N GLN A 59 3.63 33.46 3.35
CA GLN A 59 4.67 34.31 3.94
C GLN A 59 4.81 33.97 5.43
N GLY A 60 6.02 33.62 5.86
CA GLY A 60 6.38 33.51 7.28
C GLY A 60 6.48 32.10 7.87
N GLU A 61 6.99 31.12 7.13
CA GLU A 61 7.56 29.92 7.76
C GLU A 61 9.08 30.06 7.80
N ASP A 62 9.55 30.85 8.76
CA ASP A 62 10.85 30.61 9.42
C ASP A 62 10.64 29.60 10.55
#